data_AF-A0A937C327-F1
#
_entry.id   AF-A0A937C327-F1
#
_cell.length_a   1.000
_cell.length_b   1.000
_cell.length_c   1.000
_cell.angle_alpha   90.00
_cell.angle_beta   90.00
_cell.angle_gamma   90.00
#
_symmetry.space_group_name_H-M   'P 1'
#
loop_
_entity.id
_entity.type
_entity.pdbx_description
1 polymer ?
#
loop_
_entity_poly.entity_id
_entity_poly.type
_entity_poly.pdbx_seq_one_letter_code
_entity_poly.pdbx_strand_id
1 'polypeptide(L)'
;MPHTKKFMMNLSFCRIMVLSGCLLLNAISLFAQQPDTAKPKRNVLNNILTRVITGNKDTVKPTTNPANNPNNNNPNKPVNNRDVIAQPNRDVIANPNIPDKFAAINRFPDTLIIGAYTIVVESYDKGGEWNQMSNSFMHLNGIGRVKFNCPPIYTIWPGIWKDAILKPVKFTVVDKVQNKDKEISTKDAADLGLTNQPGSEVEVMMPHVNERAIDMTRFLGDVKGIRPKAPEGIRVRFTDLQVSVPKFNATTGNVVSGIARYPTEPAIPAVPFVLNIAAGFQLEVSAISFSPGVDPMFTAKLVLPSSITQNSACAAGRLDLGDFRMGSSCEFYKSLPGSDYGVFGIGNTTLAIGGRGYVADFSSSQSYPASGKPANWKGVVLMQGESKGSPAGTVVSNIGYMQADYTFTNGLVEASGLTATFRNVSAYAFEASQPFGYSLEFGVAEVNVAASQVAGGFLRNGRVALPKSAVREANDSRLIIEELNLAIKNNMDLSGFAIIKPAQGIYWGDLIAAGGGNRKSFGVEKWTARLCCSLRQAPNPASTLPMQPVKNSWFHLIPSARQSLKIIICRAPHSAASRHYL
;
A
#
# COMPACT_ATOMS: atom_id res chain seq x y z
N MET A 1 -55.45 -16.19 -38.45
CA MET A 1 -56.53 -15.94 -37.46
C MET A 1 -56.02 -16.33 -36.08
N PRO A 2 -56.04 -15.42 -35.09
CA PRO A 2 -55.21 -15.54 -33.89
C PRO A 2 -55.98 -16.08 -32.69
N HIS A 3 -55.28 -16.85 -31.84
CA HIS A 3 -55.69 -17.10 -30.46
C HIS A 3 -54.85 -16.25 -29.51
N THR A 4 -55.56 -15.42 -28.76
CA THR A 4 -55.11 -14.45 -27.77
C THR A 4 -54.59 -15.12 -26.50
N LYS A 5 -53.33 -14.86 -26.14
CA LYS A 5 -52.78 -15.11 -24.80
C LYS A 5 -52.92 -13.85 -23.95
N LYS A 6 -53.68 -13.97 -22.86
CA LYS A 6 -53.82 -12.97 -21.80
C LYS A 6 -52.49 -12.79 -21.05
N PHE A 7 -51.98 -11.57 -21.04
CA PHE A 7 -50.93 -11.11 -20.13
C PHE A 7 -51.61 -10.52 -18.90
N MET A 8 -51.35 -11.10 -17.72
CA MET A 8 -51.66 -10.47 -16.44
C MET A 8 -50.50 -9.53 -16.08
N MET A 9 -50.80 -8.23 -16.04
CA MET A 9 -49.95 -7.17 -15.53
C MET A 9 -50.42 -6.88 -14.10
N ASN A 10 -49.55 -7.09 -13.11
CA ASN A 10 -49.85 -6.84 -11.70
C ASN A 10 -48.91 -5.77 -11.13
N LEU A 11 -49.49 -4.98 -10.24
CA LEU A 11 -49.05 -3.71 -9.69
C LEU A 11 -47.67 -3.76 -9.00
N SER A 12 -46.84 -2.73 -9.22
CA SER A 12 -45.96 -2.19 -8.16
C SER A 12 -45.42 -0.79 -8.52
N PHE A 13 -46.33 0.20 -8.60
CA PHE A 13 -46.00 1.62 -8.71
C PHE A 13 -46.52 2.35 -7.46
N CYS A 14 -45.93 2.07 -6.29
CA CYS A 14 -46.16 2.86 -5.08
C CYS A 14 -45.12 2.53 -4.01
N ARG A 15 -43.90 3.10 -4.09
CA ARG A 15 -42.94 3.12 -2.95
C ARG A 15 -41.72 4.06 -3.10
N ILE A 16 -41.79 5.12 -3.90
CA ILE A 16 -40.68 6.11 -4.05
C ILE A 16 -41.12 7.52 -3.61
N MET A 17 -41.80 7.67 -2.48
CA MET A 17 -42.16 9.00 -1.94
C MET A 17 -42.23 9.02 -0.40
N VAL A 18 -41.27 8.41 0.29
CA VAL A 18 -41.10 8.55 1.76
C VAL A 18 -39.65 8.76 2.22
N LEU A 19 -38.64 8.68 1.33
CA LEU A 19 -37.22 8.79 1.75
C LEU A 19 -36.56 10.17 1.56
N SER A 20 -37.27 11.20 1.10
CA SER A 20 -36.71 12.56 0.95
C SER A 20 -36.97 13.52 2.13
N GLY A 21 -37.60 13.05 3.21
CA GLY A 21 -38.00 13.91 4.34
C GLY A 21 -37.08 13.91 5.57
N CYS A 22 -36.11 13.00 5.69
CA CYS A 22 -35.35 12.80 6.95
C CYS A 22 -33.88 13.26 6.91
N LEU A 23 -33.41 13.86 5.81
CA LEU A 23 -32.01 14.30 5.66
C LEU A 23 -31.75 15.79 5.95
N LEU A 24 -32.76 16.55 6.38
CA LEU A 24 -32.66 18.01 6.59
C LEU A 24 -32.67 18.47 8.06
N LEU A 25 -32.60 17.56 9.05
CA LEU A 25 -32.69 17.90 10.48
C LEU A 25 -31.42 17.64 11.32
N ASN A 26 -30.28 17.30 10.72
CA ASN A 26 -29.02 17.05 11.46
C ASN A 26 -27.88 18.06 11.18
N ALA A 27 -28.19 19.23 10.62
CA ALA A 27 -27.18 20.24 10.27
C ALA A 27 -27.07 21.44 11.24
N ILE A 28 -27.72 21.42 12.42
CA ILE A 28 -27.77 22.60 13.33
C ILE A 28 -27.40 22.23 14.78
N SER A 29 -26.28 21.54 15.01
CA SER A 29 -25.78 21.31 16.39
C SER A 29 -24.26 21.14 16.53
N LEU A 30 -23.46 21.77 15.65
CA LEU A 30 -22.00 21.85 15.82
C LEU A 30 -21.48 23.26 15.52
N PHE A 31 -21.94 24.24 16.31
CA PHE A 31 -21.28 25.54 16.47
C PHE A 31 -21.54 26.06 17.89
N ALA A 32 -20.76 25.58 18.86
CA ALA A 32 -20.52 26.25 20.13
C ALA A 32 -19.45 25.48 20.92
N GLN A 33 -18.19 25.86 20.79
CA GLN A 33 -17.22 25.78 21.89
C GLN A 33 -16.04 26.72 21.61
N GLN A 34 -15.97 27.77 22.42
CA GLN A 34 -14.92 28.77 22.49
C GLN A 34 -13.64 28.16 23.10
N PRO A 35 -12.43 28.64 22.74
CA PRO A 35 -11.18 28.12 23.28
C PRO A 35 -10.71 28.92 24.50
N ASP A 36 -10.44 28.22 25.62
CA ASP A 36 -9.70 28.78 26.75
C ASP A 36 -8.18 28.57 26.59
N THR A 37 -7.48 29.58 27.08
CA THR A 37 -6.10 29.94 26.77
C THR A 37 -5.10 29.31 27.75
N ALA A 38 -3.98 28.80 27.25
CA ALA A 38 -2.76 28.63 28.05
C ALA A 38 -1.51 28.66 27.16
N LYS A 39 -0.76 29.77 27.23
CA LYS A 39 0.60 29.90 26.67
C LYS A 39 1.62 29.21 27.58
N PRO A 40 2.69 28.61 27.02
CA PRO A 40 3.97 28.59 27.68
C PRO A 40 5.03 29.42 26.95
N LYS A 41 5.89 30.00 27.79
CA LYS A 41 6.88 31.04 27.52
C LYS A 41 8.09 30.50 26.74
N ARG A 42 8.58 31.32 25.80
CA ARG A 42 9.96 31.27 25.29
C ARG A 42 10.93 31.71 26.40
N ASN A 43 11.93 30.88 26.67
CA ASN A 43 13.26 31.28 27.16
C ASN A 43 14.16 30.04 27.11
N VAL A 44 15.23 30.07 26.32
CA VAL A 44 16.62 29.89 26.78
C VAL A 44 17.55 30.22 25.62
N LEU A 45 18.43 31.17 25.91
CA LEU A 45 19.57 31.64 25.13
C LEU A 45 20.70 30.60 25.13
N ASN A 46 21.50 30.63 24.06
CA ASN A 46 22.97 30.53 24.02
C ASN A 46 23.69 29.61 25.02
N ASN A 47 24.38 28.60 24.49
CA ASN A 47 25.83 28.42 24.64
C ASN A 47 26.27 27.14 23.91
N ILE A 48 27.17 27.25 22.93
CA ILE A 48 28.49 26.58 22.94
C ILE A 48 29.36 27.21 21.84
N LEU A 49 30.32 27.93 22.39
CA LEU A 49 31.59 28.45 21.89
C LEU A 49 32.43 27.46 21.06
N THR A 50 33.00 28.02 19.98
CA THR A 50 34.39 27.90 19.52
C THR A 50 35.10 26.55 19.57
N ARG A 51 35.52 26.08 18.38
CA ARG A 51 36.93 25.74 18.13
C ARG A 51 37.40 26.29 16.78
N VAL A 52 38.28 27.27 16.90
CA VAL A 52 39.27 27.70 15.90
C VAL A 52 40.45 26.71 15.96
N ILE A 53 41.04 26.42 14.79
CA ILE A 53 42.47 26.11 14.49
C ILE A 53 42.49 25.95 12.94
N THR A 54 42.86 27.00 12.18
CA THR A 54 44.15 27.17 11.46
C THR A 54 44.52 25.95 10.62
N GLY A 55 44.62 25.97 9.29
CA GLY A 55 45.25 26.96 8.42
C GLY A 55 46.51 26.31 7.82
N ASN A 56 46.52 25.99 6.52
CA ASN A 56 47.61 26.36 5.61
C ASN A 56 47.29 25.97 4.16
N LYS A 57 47.34 26.98 3.29
CA LYS A 57 47.70 26.85 1.88
C LYS A 57 49.19 26.52 1.83
N ASP A 58 49.62 25.71 0.86
CA ASP A 58 50.67 26.15 -0.05
C ASP A 58 50.77 25.24 -1.28
N THR A 59 50.57 25.89 -2.41
CA THR A 59 51.17 25.66 -3.71
C THR A 59 52.65 25.30 -3.63
N VAL A 60 53.15 24.46 -4.54
CA VAL A 60 54.33 24.75 -5.38
C VAL A 60 54.51 23.62 -6.42
N LYS A 61 54.59 24.06 -7.68
CA LYS A 61 55.17 23.37 -8.84
C LYS A 61 56.54 24.05 -9.08
N PRO A 62 57.61 23.32 -9.43
CA PRO A 62 58.37 23.71 -10.63
C PRO A 62 58.97 22.51 -11.40
N THR A 63 58.80 22.38 -12.72
CA THR A 63 59.58 22.92 -13.87
C THR A 63 60.92 22.19 -14.19
N THR A 64 61.02 21.79 -15.48
CA THR A 64 62.20 21.69 -16.39
C THR A 64 63.30 20.62 -16.21
N ASN A 65 63.33 19.66 -17.17
CA ASN A 65 64.37 19.32 -18.19
C ASN A 65 65.86 19.69 -17.97
N PRO A 66 66.84 19.12 -18.72
CA PRO A 66 66.87 17.96 -19.65
C PRO A 66 68.12 17.04 -19.45
N ALA A 67 68.25 15.94 -20.22
CA ALA A 67 69.48 15.56 -20.98
C ALA A 67 69.53 14.08 -21.41
N ASN A 68 70.04 13.89 -22.63
CA ASN A 68 70.81 12.76 -23.18
C ASN A 68 70.11 11.60 -23.92
N ASN A 69 70.03 11.81 -25.24
CA ASN A 69 70.29 10.87 -26.34
C ASN A 69 71.80 10.42 -26.30
N PRO A 70 72.28 9.31 -26.92
CA PRO A 70 72.28 9.12 -28.39
C PRO A 70 72.21 7.67 -28.96
N ASN A 71 72.07 7.61 -30.30
CA ASN A 71 72.33 6.52 -31.26
C ASN A 71 71.16 5.54 -31.55
N ASN A 72 70.81 5.21 -32.80
CA ASN A 72 71.68 4.96 -33.94
C ASN A 72 70.92 5.09 -35.29
N ASN A 73 71.61 5.74 -36.22
CA ASN A 73 71.55 5.82 -37.69
C ASN A 73 70.72 4.82 -38.52
N ASN A 74 70.03 5.34 -39.56
CA ASN A 74 70.22 4.88 -40.95
C ASN A 74 69.73 5.95 -41.99
N PRO A 75 70.53 6.33 -43.01
CA PRO A 75 70.17 7.35 -44.00
C PRO A 75 69.85 6.81 -45.42
N ASN A 76 69.30 7.72 -46.24
CA ASN A 76 69.28 7.77 -47.72
C ASN A 76 68.11 7.12 -48.49
N LYS A 77 67.22 7.94 -49.08
CA LYS A 77 67.24 8.32 -50.52
C LYS A 77 66.08 9.30 -50.89
N PRO A 78 66.16 10.03 -52.03
CA PRO A 78 65.63 11.38 -52.17
C PRO A 78 64.48 11.53 -53.20
N VAL A 79 63.78 12.67 -53.06
CA VAL A 79 63.31 13.61 -54.11
C VAL A 79 62.51 13.04 -55.30
N ASN A 80 61.26 13.48 -55.45
CA ASN A 80 60.90 14.26 -56.65
C ASN A 80 59.66 15.15 -56.47
N ASN A 81 59.79 16.29 -57.13
CA ASN A 81 58.95 17.48 -57.16
C ASN A 81 58.21 17.53 -58.51
N ARG A 82 57.15 18.35 -58.63
CA ARG A 82 56.25 18.63 -59.79
C ARG A 82 54.96 17.79 -59.78
N ASP A 83 53.76 18.33 -59.93
CA ASP A 83 53.33 19.49 -60.73
C ASP A 83 52.24 20.36 -60.09
N VAL A 84 52.28 21.62 -60.49
CA VAL A 84 51.35 22.71 -60.25
C VAL A 84 50.25 22.68 -61.31
N ILE A 85 48.97 22.70 -60.91
CA ILE A 85 47.89 23.29 -61.72
C ILE A 85 46.98 24.10 -60.78
N ALA A 86 46.68 25.32 -61.21
CA ALA A 86 46.04 26.38 -60.46
C ALA A 86 44.50 26.41 -60.60
N GLN A 87 43.85 26.76 -59.48
CA GLN A 87 42.66 27.63 -59.32
C GLN A 87 41.25 27.14 -59.75
N PRO A 88 40.13 27.70 -59.19
CA PRO A 88 40.00 28.97 -58.46
C PRO A 88 39.19 29.01 -57.15
N ASN A 89 39.53 30.03 -56.35
CA ASN A 89 38.75 30.82 -55.39
C ASN A 89 37.31 30.41 -55.04
N ARG A 90 37.11 30.11 -53.75
CA ARG A 90 35.97 30.62 -52.97
C ARG A 90 36.48 31.10 -51.60
N ASP A 91 36.84 32.37 -51.55
CA ASP A 91 36.93 33.11 -50.30
C ASP A 91 35.50 33.34 -49.77
N VAL A 92 35.09 32.51 -48.82
CA VAL A 92 34.04 32.88 -47.87
C VAL A 92 34.75 33.38 -46.63
N ILE A 93 34.60 34.68 -46.38
CA ILE A 93 35.09 35.40 -45.21
C ILE A 93 34.53 34.71 -43.96
N ALA A 94 35.39 33.95 -43.27
CA ALA A 94 35.11 33.43 -41.94
C ALA A 94 35.23 34.58 -40.94
N ASN A 95 34.13 34.92 -40.28
CA ASN A 95 34.11 35.78 -39.10
C ASN A 95 34.66 34.96 -37.90
N PRO A 96 35.81 35.31 -37.30
CA PRO A 96 36.48 34.43 -36.34
C PRO A 96 35.95 34.54 -34.90
N ASN A 97 34.79 35.17 -34.66
CA ASN A 97 34.32 35.52 -33.31
C ASN A 97 32.93 34.97 -32.92
N ILE A 98 32.57 33.77 -33.38
CA ILE A 98 31.45 33.02 -32.78
C ILE A 98 31.98 31.66 -32.32
N PRO A 99 31.92 31.31 -31.02
CA PRO A 99 32.36 30.00 -30.56
C PRO A 99 31.47 28.91 -31.17
N ASP A 100 32.07 28.08 -32.01
CA ASP A 100 31.55 26.81 -32.55
C ASP A 100 31.24 25.79 -31.44
N LYS A 101 30.20 26.05 -30.62
CA LYS A 101 29.69 25.08 -29.64
C LYS A 101 28.33 24.49 -29.99
N PHE A 102 27.72 24.90 -31.10
CA PHE A 102 26.39 24.40 -31.52
C PHE A 102 26.35 23.71 -32.89
N ALA A 103 27.44 23.65 -33.65
CA ALA A 103 27.45 23.09 -35.01
C ALA A 103 27.87 21.60 -35.12
N ALA A 104 28.25 20.93 -34.02
CA ALA A 104 28.72 19.53 -34.03
C ALA A 104 27.66 18.47 -33.69
N ILE A 105 26.40 18.86 -33.45
CA ILE A 105 25.34 17.95 -32.94
C ILE A 105 24.71 17.06 -34.05
N ASN A 106 24.92 17.34 -35.34
CA ASN A 106 24.17 16.67 -36.43
C ASN A 106 24.77 15.37 -37.00
N ARG A 107 25.68 14.67 -36.32
CA ARG A 107 26.28 13.42 -36.85
C ARG A 107 25.68 12.12 -36.31
N PHE A 108 25.06 12.13 -35.14
CA PHE A 108 24.54 10.93 -34.49
C PHE A 108 23.04 11.06 -34.22
N PRO A 109 22.29 9.95 -34.15
CA PRO A 109 20.87 9.99 -33.80
C PRO A 109 20.64 10.68 -32.45
N ASP A 110 19.64 11.54 -32.36
CA ASP A 110 19.18 12.11 -31.09
C ASP A 110 18.16 11.19 -30.38
N THR A 111 17.66 10.18 -31.11
CA THR A 111 16.63 9.25 -30.65
C THR A 111 17.05 7.82 -30.96
N LEU A 112 17.10 6.96 -29.94
CA LEU A 112 17.45 5.55 -30.07
C LEU A 112 16.27 4.67 -29.69
N ILE A 113 15.95 3.68 -30.51
CA ILE A 113 14.90 2.69 -30.24
C ILE A 113 15.58 1.41 -29.75
N ILE A 114 15.34 1.02 -28.49
CA ILE A 114 15.86 -0.21 -27.87
C ILE A 114 14.69 -1.12 -27.49
N GLY A 115 14.45 -2.17 -28.29
CA GLY A 115 13.24 -2.98 -28.15
C GLY A 115 11.98 -2.12 -28.33
N ALA A 116 11.08 -2.14 -27.34
CA ALA A 116 9.85 -1.33 -27.34
C ALA A 116 10.03 0.07 -26.73
N TYR A 117 11.26 0.48 -26.39
CA TYR A 117 11.53 1.70 -25.63
C TYR A 117 12.29 2.72 -26.46
N THR A 118 11.97 3.99 -26.22
CA THR A 118 12.66 5.12 -26.84
C THR A 118 13.62 5.75 -25.82
N ILE A 119 14.89 5.85 -26.18
CA ILE A 119 15.89 6.65 -25.48
C ILE A 119 16.04 7.97 -26.23
N VAL A 120 15.72 9.09 -25.57
CA VAL A 120 16.07 10.42 -26.06
C VAL A 120 17.48 10.72 -25.57
N VAL A 121 18.44 10.87 -26.49
CA VAL A 121 19.84 11.06 -26.15
C VAL A 121 20.05 12.45 -25.56
N GLU A 122 20.70 12.51 -24.39
CA GLU A 122 21.13 13.77 -23.78
C GLU A 122 22.51 14.17 -24.27
N SER A 123 23.43 13.22 -24.28
CA SER A 123 24.83 13.46 -24.67
C SER A 123 25.53 12.16 -25.06
N TYR A 124 26.48 12.26 -25.99
CA TYR A 124 27.43 11.19 -26.29
C TYR A 124 28.74 11.44 -25.55
N ASP A 125 29.31 10.39 -24.95
CA ASP A 125 30.63 10.47 -24.30
C ASP A 125 31.75 10.42 -25.34
N LYS A 126 31.59 9.52 -26.32
CA LYS A 126 32.45 9.36 -27.49
C LYS A 126 31.55 9.07 -28.69
N GLY A 127 31.75 9.81 -29.77
CA GLY A 127 31.10 9.52 -31.05
C GLY A 127 31.49 8.13 -31.53
N GLY A 128 30.51 7.36 -32.01
CA GLY A 128 30.72 6.00 -32.51
C GLY A 128 31.36 5.98 -33.90
N GLU A 129 31.77 4.79 -34.34
CA GLU A 129 32.34 4.57 -35.67
C GLU A 129 31.24 4.29 -36.69
N TRP A 130 31.26 5.01 -37.81
CA TRP A 130 30.32 4.78 -38.90
C TRP A 130 30.76 3.59 -39.74
N ASN A 131 29.90 2.57 -39.85
CA ASN A 131 30.05 1.47 -40.79
C ASN A 131 29.10 1.70 -41.99
N GLN A 132 29.69 2.05 -43.13
CA GLN A 132 28.96 2.33 -44.36
C GLN A 132 28.31 1.08 -44.97
N MET A 133 28.89 -0.10 -44.80
CA MET A 133 28.35 -1.34 -45.39
C MET A 133 27.04 -1.76 -44.71
N SER A 134 26.95 -1.58 -43.40
CA SER A 134 25.77 -1.95 -42.60
C SER A 134 24.86 -0.77 -42.27
N ASN A 135 25.17 0.43 -42.75
CA ASN A 135 24.50 1.69 -42.38
C ASN A 135 24.30 1.82 -40.86
N SER A 136 25.35 1.56 -40.08
CA SER A 136 25.26 1.51 -38.62
C SER A 136 26.40 2.25 -37.93
N PHE A 137 26.10 2.82 -36.78
CA PHE A 137 27.11 3.29 -35.83
C PHE A 137 27.50 2.17 -34.87
N MET A 138 28.80 2.00 -34.65
CA MET A 138 29.38 1.04 -33.71
C MET A 138 29.92 1.75 -32.47
N HIS A 139 29.93 1.06 -31.33
CA HIS A 139 30.57 1.52 -30.09
C HIS A 139 30.05 2.88 -29.57
N LEU A 140 28.75 3.16 -29.74
CA LEU A 140 28.14 4.38 -29.23
C LEU A 140 28.00 4.33 -27.70
N ASN A 141 28.51 5.36 -27.03
CA ASN A 141 28.47 5.50 -25.59
C ASN A 141 27.92 6.87 -25.20
N GLY A 142 27.14 6.93 -24.13
CA GLY A 142 26.55 8.19 -23.70
C GLY A 142 25.44 8.03 -22.68
N ILE A 143 24.63 9.07 -22.59
CA ILE A 143 23.55 9.21 -21.64
C ILE A 143 22.29 9.62 -22.39
N GLY A 144 21.16 9.03 -22.02
CA GLY A 144 19.85 9.39 -22.55
C GLY A 144 18.75 9.23 -21.51
N ARG A 145 17.50 9.48 -21.93
CA ARG A 145 16.32 9.35 -21.10
C ARG A 145 15.31 8.39 -21.69
N VAL A 146 14.80 7.50 -20.84
CA VAL A 146 13.75 6.55 -21.19
C VAL A 146 12.47 6.94 -20.47
N LYS A 147 11.36 7.00 -21.23
CA LYS A 147 10.02 7.17 -20.67
C LYS A 147 9.29 5.83 -20.65
N PHE A 148 8.58 5.56 -19.57
CA PHE A 148 7.69 4.42 -19.44
C PHE A 148 6.25 4.89 -19.67
N ASN A 149 5.48 4.07 -20.38
CA ASN A 149 4.05 4.28 -20.59
C ASN A 149 3.24 3.49 -19.55
N CYS A 150 3.68 3.50 -18.29
CA CYS A 150 2.84 3.03 -17.20
C CYS A 150 1.59 3.92 -17.12
N PRO A 151 0.47 3.44 -16.52
CA PRO A 151 -0.71 4.27 -16.28
C PRO A 151 -0.29 5.65 -15.75
N PRO A 152 -0.81 6.75 -16.33
CA PRO A 152 -0.27 8.08 -16.10
C PRO A 152 -0.19 8.38 -14.61
N ILE A 153 1.01 8.70 -14.15
CA ILE A 153 1.25 9.17 -12.79
C ILE A 153 1.39 10.68 -12.87
N TYR A 154 0.58 11.39 -12.10
CA TYR A 154 0.94 12.74 -11.64
C TYR A 154 2.09 12.61 -10.64
N THR A 155 3.31 12.42 -11.14
CA THR A 155 4.50 12.45 -10.28
C THR A 155 4.83 13.92 -10.07
N ILE A 156 4.20 14.54 -9.08
CA ILE A 156 4.59 15.88 -8.64
C ILE A 156 5.96 15.71 -8.01
N TRP A 157 6.99 16.23 -8.70
CA TRP A 157 8.37 16.18 -8.25
C TRP A 157 8.49 16.70 -6.81
N PRO A 158 9.15 15.97 -5.88
CA PRO A 158 9.27 16.35 -4.47
C PRO A 158 10.18 17.57 -4.21
N GLY A 159 10.56 18.31 -5.25
CA GLY A 159 11.43 19.49 -5.14
C GLY A 159 10.71 20.83 -4.99
N ILE A 160 9.42 20.92 -5.36
CA ILE A 160 8.70 22.21 -5.43
C ILE A 160 8.02 22.53 -4.09
N TRP A 161 7.54 21.50 -3.39
CA TRP A 161 6.72 21.64 -2.20
C TRP A 161 7.32 20.85 -1.03
N LYS A 162 8.38 21.40 -0.45
CA LYS A 162 8.97 20.86 0.77
C LYS A 162 7.88 20.83 1.86
N ASP A 163 7.73 19.69 2.53
CA ASP A 163 6.74 19.45 3.61
C ASP A 163 5.26 19.35 3.18
N ALA A 164 4.96 19.23 1.87
CA ALA A 164 3.60 19.01 1.40
C ALA A 164 3.17 17.53 1.45
N ILE A 165 1.95 17.28 1.94
CA ILE A 165 1.33 15.95 1.92
C ILE A 165 0.30 15.92 0.78
N LEU A 166 0.39 14.94 -0.12
CA LEU A 166 -0.60 14.79 -1.18
C LEU A 166 -1.92 14.26 -0.60
N LYS A 167 -3.02 14.94 -0.89
CA LYS A 167 -4.37 14.43 -0.61
C LYS A 167 -5.23 14.57 -1.87
N PRO A 168 -6.15 13.63 -2.11
CA PRO A 168 -7.08 13.75 -3.21
C PRO A 168 -8.01 14.95 -3.00
N VAL A 169 -8.25 15.71 -4.06
CA VAL A 169 -9.23 16.80 -4.11
C VAL A 169 -10.11 16.59 -5.34
N LYS A 170 -11.42 16.69 -5.13
CA LYS A 170 -12.41 16.54 -6.20
C LYS A 170 -12.62 17.86 -6.91
N PHE A 171 -12.59 17.82 -8.24
CA PHE A 171 -12.91 18.94 -9.11
C PHE A 171 -13.99 18.54 -10.11
N THR A 172 -14.90 19.46 -10.40
CA THR A 172 -15.83 19.34 -11.53
C THR A 172 -15.13 19.85 -12.78
N VAL A 173 -15.10 19.03 -13.83
CA VAL A 173 -14.56 19.45 -15.13
C VAL A 173 -15.55 20.41 -15.79
N VAL A 174 -15.09 21.59 -16.20
CA VAL A 174 -15.91 22.63 -16.85
C VAL A 174 -15.17 23.21 -18.04
N ASP A 175 -15.86 23.82 -18.99
CA ASP A 175 -15.18 24.49 -20.11
C ASP A 175 -14.51 25.80 -19.69
N LYS A 176 -15.07 26.49 -18.69
CA LYS A 176 -14.53 27.73 -18.13
C LYS A 176 -14.68 27.74 -16.62
N VAL A 177 -13.55 27.80 -15.92
CA VAL A 177 -13.49 27.82 -14.45
C VAL A 177 -14.08 29.13 -13.92
N GLN A 178 -15.12 29.01 -13.09
CA GLN A 178 -15.68 30.10 -12.28
C GLN A 178 -15.23 29.97 -10.82
N ASN A 179 -15.14 28.74 -10.31
CA ASN A 179 -14.70 28.45 -8.95
C ASN A 179 -13.40 27.64 -8.92
N LYS A 180 -12.27 28.32 -8.68
CA LYS A 180 -10.92 27.73 -8.71
C LYS A 180 -10.67 26.63 -7.68
N ASP A 181 -11.45 26.58 -6.61
CA ASP A 181 -11.28 25.58 -5.54
C ASP A 181 -12.02 24.27 -5.82
N LYS A 182 -12.94 24.26 -6.78
CA LYS A 182 -13.84 23.13 -7.05
C LYS A 182 -13.97 22.77 -8.53
N GLU A 183 -13.46 23.59 -9.42
CA GLU A 183 -13.59 23.39 -10.87
C GLU A 183 -12.22 23.36 -11.54
N ILE A 184 -12.11 22.54 -12.58
CA ILE A 184 -10.94 22.45 -13.44
C ILE A 184 -11.37 22.61 -14.90
N SER A 185 -10.61 23.36 -15.70
CA SER A 185 -10.96 23.53 -17.11
C SER A 185 -10.76 22.21 -17.88
N THR A 186 -11.54 21.96 -18.93
CA THR A 186 -11.32 20.82 -19.84
C THR A 186 -9.90 20.79 -20.40
N LYS A 187 -9.34 21.97 -20.69
CA LYS A 187 -7.95 22.14 -21.13
C LYS A 187 -6.95 21.72 -20.05
N ASP A 188 -7.11 22.20 -18.82
CA ASP A 188 -6.17 21.88 -17.73
C ASP A 188 -6.31 20.42 -17.29
N ALA A 189 -7.53 19.87 -17.29
CA ALA A 189 -7.77 18.45 -17.08
C ALA A 189 -7.08 17.60 -18.16
N ALA A 190 -7.13 18.03 -19.43
CA ALA A 190 -6.42 17.37 -20.52
C ALA A 190 -4.89 17.53 -20.42
N ASP A 191 -4.38 18.70 -19.99
CA ASP A 191 -2.95 18.92 -19.73
C ASP A 191 -2.43 18.03 -18.60
N LEU A 192 -3.32 17.66 -17.69
CA LEU A 192 -3.07 16.67 -16.66
C LEU A 192 -3.15 15.23 -17.23
N GLY A 193 -3.87 14.99 -18.33
CA GLY A 193 -4.07 13.67 -18.93
C GLY A 193 -5.36 12.99 -18.49
N LEU A 194 -6.31 13.76 -17.94
CA LEU A 194 -7.68 13.33 -17.65
C LEU A 194 -8.53 13.48 -18.93
N THR A 195 -9.15 12.40 -19.38
CA THR A 195 -10.00 12.37 -20.58
C THR A 195 -11.49 12.45 -20.20
N ASN A 196 -11.84 13.52 -19.50
CA ASN A 196 -13.14 13.69 -18.86
C ASN A 196 -13.97 14.77 -19.57
N GLN A 197 -15.28 14.54 -19.72
CA GLN A 197 -16.20 15.50 -20.34
C GLN A 197 -16.62 16.60 -19.35
N PRO A 198 -17.02 17.80 -19.82
CA PRO A 198 -17.64 18.81 -18.98
C PRO A 198 -18.78 18.24 -18.13
N GLY A 199 -18.82 18.58 -16.84
CA GLY A 199 -19.78 18.11 -15.86
C GLY A 199 -19.36 16.86 -15.07
N SER A 200 -18.29 16.16 -15.46
CA SER A 200 -17.80 15.01 -14.67
C SER A 200 -16.94 15.45 -13.48
N GLU A 201 -17.01 14.69 -12.38
CA GLU A 201 -16.07 14.84 -11.26
C GLU A 201 -14.77 14.08 -11.54
N VAL A 202 -13.64 14.72 -11.26
CA VAL A 202 -12.31 14.12 -11.31
C VAL A 202 -11.60 14.32 -9.99
N GLU A 203 -10.82 13.33 -9.59
CA GLU A 203 -10.03 13.36 -8.37
C GLU A 203 -8.56 13.60 -8.73
N VAL A 204 -8.00 14.72 -8.25
CA VAL A 204 -6.61 15.11 -8.52
C VAL A 204 -5.84 15.09 -7.20
N MET A 205 -4.66 14.47 -7.20
CA MET A 205 -3.78 14.44 -6.04
C MET A 205 -3.12 15.80 -5.86
N MET A 206 -3.57 16.58 -4.89
CA MET A 206 -3.10 17.95 -4.66
C MET A 206 -2.17 18.03 -3.45
N PRO A 207 -1.04 18.76 -3.54
CA PRO A 207 -0.18 19.01 -2.39
C PRO A 207 -0.91 19.88 -1.36
N HIS A 208 -0.85 19.46 -0.09
CA HIS A 208 -1.36 20.21 1.05
C HIS A 208 -0.20 20.71 1.89
N VAL A 209 -0.16 22.02 2.14
CA VAL A 209 0.80 22.66 3.04
C VAL A 209 -0.01 23.27 4.18
N ASN A 210 0.32 22.94 5.43
CA ASN A 210 -0.44 23.36 6.62
C ASN A 210 -1.95 23.01 6.51
N GLU A 211 -2.23 21.76 6.14
CA GLU A 211 -3.59 21.19 6.00
C GLU A 211 -4.49 21.81 4.91
N ARG A 212 -3.98 22.74 4.09
CA ARG A 212 -4.73 23.33 2.97
C ARG A 212 -4.14 22.92 1.64
N ALA A 213 -5.02 22.57 0.69
CA ALA A 213 -4.62 22.33 -0.69
C ALA A 213 -4.00 23.61 -1.28
N ILE A 214 -2.93 23.44 -2.05
CA ILE A 214 -2.40 24.53 -2.86
C ILE A 214 -3.40 24.86 -3.96
N ASP A 215 -3.54 26.15 -4.28
CA ASP A 215 -4.42 26.64 -5.35
C ASP A 215 -4.14 25.90 -6.67
N MET A 216 -5.19 25.43 -7.35
CA MET A 216 -5.09 24.66 -8.60
C MET A 216 -4.35 25.44 -9.70
N THR A 217 -4.56 26.75 -9.81
CA THR A 217 -3.86 27.61 -10.78
C THR A 217 -2.36 27.67 -10.46
N ARG A 218 -2.01 27.76 -9.18
CA ARG A 218 -0.61 27.74 -8.74
C ARG A 218 0.01 26.36 -8.94
N PHE A 219 -0.72 25.30 -8.62
CA PHE A 219 -0.31 23.92 -8.90
C PHE A 219 -0.03 23.71 -10.39
N LEU A 220 -0.96 24.09 -11.25
CA LEU A 220 -0.78 24.05 -12.71
C LEU A 220 0.35 24.98 -13.17
N GLY A 221 0.48 26.16 -12.57
CA GLY A 221 1.53 27.13 -12.87
C GLY A 221 2.93 26.65 -12.48
N ASP A 222 3.07 25.90 -11.39
CA ASP A 222 4.33 25.32 -10.96
C ASP A 222 4.66 24.02 -11.72
N VAL A 223 3.62 23.29 -12.14
CA VAL A 223 3.72 22.17 -13.10
C VAL A 223 4.12 22.68 -14.50
N LYS A 224 3.60 23.84 -14.93
CA LYS A 224 3.84 24.45 -16.26
C LYS A 224 5.07 25.38 -16.29
N GLY A 225 5.46 25.97 -15.17
CA GLY A 225 6.41 27.09 -15.06
C GLY A 225 7.84 26.72 -14.65
N ILE A 226 8.10 25.45 -14.31
CA ILE A 226 9.44 24.96 -14.02
C ILE A 226 10.04 24.31 -15.28
N ARG A 227 10.81 25.15 -16.01
CA ARG A 227 11.91 24.88 -16.96
C ARG A 227 11.56 24.70 -18.46
N PRO A 228 12.51 25.00 -19.38
CA PRO A 228 12.58 24.23 -20.62
C PRO A 228 12.56 22.76 -20.21
N LYS A 229 11.57 21.99 -20.67
CA LYS A 229 11.34 20.56 -20.33
C LYS A 229 12.66 19.89 -20.01
N ALA A 230 13.00 19.75 -18.72
CA ALA A 230 14.02 18.78 -18.34
C ALA A 230 13.51 17.47 -18.94
N PRO A 231 14.29 16.77 -19.78
CA PRO A 231 13.71 15.69 -20.57
C PRO A 231 13.00 14.72 -19.61
N GLU A 232 11.73 14.44 -19.87
CA GLU A 232 10.93 13.58 -19.01
C GLU A 232 11.52 12.16 -19.06
N GLY A 233 11.51 11.45 -17.94
CA GLY A 233 11.93 10.04 -17.89
C GLY A 233 13.15 9.76 -17.02
N ILE A 234 13.55 8.49 -17.04
CA ILE A 234 14.65 7.92 -16.27
C ILE A 234 15.93 8.06 -17.07
N ARG A 235 16.94 8.67 -16.48
CA ARG A 235 18.26 8.83 -17.08
C ARG A 235 18.97 7.48 -17.09
N VAL A 236 19.45 7.08 -18.26
CA VAL A 236 20.18 5.82 -18.46
C VAL A 236 21.52 6.10 -19.11
N ARG A 237 22.53 5.30 -18.75
CA ARG A 237 23.82 5.28 -19.42
C ARG A 237 23.80 4.14 -20.42
N PHE A 238 23.99 4.46 -21.69
CA PHE A 238 24.15 3.45 -22.73
C PHE A 238 25.62 3.24 -23.04
N THR A 239 26.01 1.97 -23.16
CA THR A 239 27.39 1.54 -23.36
C THR A 239 27.43 0.57 -24.51
N ASP A 240 28.41 0.80 -25.39
CA ASP A 240 28.74 -0.07 -26.52
C ASP A 240 27.53 -0.38 -27.43
N LEU A 241 26.74 0.64 -27.76
CA LEU A 241 25.58 0.45 -28.63
C LEU A 241 26.01 0.32 -30.09
N GLN A 242 25.44 -0.67 -30.77
CA GLN A 242 25.37 -0.72 -32.22
C GLN A 242 24.00 -0.21 -32.68
N VAL A 243 23.99 0.83 -33.51
CA VAL A 243 22.75 1.50 -33.92
C VAL A 243 22.63 1.51 -35.44
N SER A 244 21.61 0.83 -35.97
CA SER A 244 21.23 0.86 -37.38
C SER A 244 20.44 2.11 -37.69
N VAL A 245 20.76 2.80 -38.78
CA VAL A 245 20.07 4.01 -39.23
C VAL A 245 19.71 3.91 -40.71
N PRO A 246 18.62 4.57 -41.17
CA PRO A 246 18.24 4.54 -42.59
C PRO A 246 19.23 5.27 -43.49
N LYS A 247 19.95 6.27 -42.95
CA LYS A 247 20.98 7.05 -43.64
C LYS A 247 21.93 7.71 -42.65
N PHE A 248 23.11 8.10 -43.12
CA PHE A 248 24.03 8.94 -42.35
C PHE A 248 23.33 10.26 -41.96
N ASN A 249 23.51 10.73 -40.73
CA ASN A 249 22.80 11.86 -40.09
C ASN A 249 21.28 11.67 -39.89
N ALA A 250 20.78 10.44 -39.81
CA ALA A 250 19.41 10.21 -39.31
C ALA A 250 19.28 10.64 -37.85
N THR A 251 18.15 11.24 -37.49
CA THR A 251 17.81 11.62 -36.11
C THR A 251 17.41 10.41 -35.26
N THR A 252 16.86 9.37 -35.89
CA THR A 252 16.44 8.14 -35.21
C THR A 252 17.27 6.95 -35.65
N GLY A 253 17.63 6.09 -34.69
CA GLY A 253 18.33 4.83 -34.94
C GLY A 253 17.79 3.68 -34.10
N ASN A 254 17.84 2.47 -34.66
CA ASN A 254 17.44 1.24 -33.99
C ASN A 254 18.65 0.58 -33.35
N VAL A 255 18.61 0.34 -32.04
CA VAL A 255 19.68 -0.34 -31.30
C VAL A 255 19.62 -1.84 -31.62
N VAL A 256 20.70 -2.36 -32.20
CA VAL A 256 20.85 -3.76 -32.61
C VAL A 256 21.57 -4.57 -31.53
N SER A 257 22.57 -3.98 -30.87
CA SER A 257 23.31 -4.59 -29.76
C SER A 257 23.78 -3.53 -28.76
N GLY A 258 24.25 -3.97 -27.59
CA GLY A 258 24.65 -3.12 -26.47
C GLY A 258 23.62 -3.04 -25.34
N ILE A 259 23.91 -2.22 -24.31
CA ILE A 259 23.10 -2.15 -23.09
C ILE A 259 22.91 -0.70 -22.65
N ALA A 260 21.72 -0.35 -22.16
CA ALA A 260 21.50 0.87 -21.38
C ALA A 260 21.12 0.56 -19.93
N ARG A 261 21.68 1.27 -18.95
CA ARG A 261 21.51 0.99 -17.52
C ARG A 261 21.11 2.21 -16.70
N TYR A 262 20.24 1.98 -15.73
CA TYR A 262 19.98 2.84 -14.57
C TYR A 262 20.47 2.10 -13.31
N PRO A 263 21.09 2.77 -12.32
CA PRO A 263 21.28 4.22 -12.23
C PRO A 263 22.44 4.77 -13.07
N THR A 264 22.40 6.08 -13.34
CA THR A 264 23.53 6.88 -13.84
C THR A 264 24.29 7.54 -12.68
N GLU A 265 25.39 8.21 -12.99
CA GLU A 265 26.10 9.09 -12.05
C GLU A 265 25.99 10.56 -12.53
N PRO A 266 25.29 11.45 -11.79
CA PRO A 266 24.39 11.15 -10.68
C PRO A 266 23.12 10.41 -11.15
N ALA A 267 22.46 9.70 -10.23
CA ALA A 267 21.23 8.97 -10.53
C ALA A 267 20.06 9.94 -10.68
N ILE A 268 19.35 9.86 -11.80
CA ILE A 268 18.16 10.67 -12.07
C ILE A 268 17.04 9.77 -12.57
N PRO A 269 15.97 9.52 -11.79
CA PRO A 269 15.75 9.98 -10.41
C PRO A 269 16.72 9.34 -9.40
N ALA A 270 16.72 9.83 -8.16
CA ALA A 270 17.50 9.24 -7.07
C ALA A 270 17.07 7.79 -6.80
N VAL A 271 18.03 6.97 -6.37
CA VAL A 271 17.82 5.53 -6.08
C VAL A 271 17.40 5.33 -4.63
N PRO A 272 16.40 4.48 -4.33
CA PRO A 272 15.44 3.90 -5.27
C PRO A 272 14.41 4.95 -5.70
N PHE A 273 13.95 4.88 -6.95
CA PHE A 273 12.81 5.69 -7.38
C PHE A 273 11.52 4.87 -7.32
N VAL A 274 10.39 5.56 -7.17
CA VAL A 274 9.08 4.92 -7.03
C VAL A 274 8.32 4.96 -8.35
N LEU A 275 7.85 3.79 -8.80
CA LEU A 275 7.02 3.61 -9.98
C LEU A 275 5.66 3.03 -9.58
N ASN A 276 4.56 3.72 -9.86
CA ASN A 276 3.23 3.15 -9.63
C ASN A 276 2.91 2.14 -10.74
N ILE A 277 2.47 0.93 -10.35
CA ILE A 277 2.17 -0.15 -11.30
C ILE A 277 0.68 -0.49 -11.34
N ALA A 278 -0.03 -0.33 -10.21
CA ALA A 278 -1.47 -0.54 -10.10
C ALA A 278 -2.00 0.24 -8.89
N ALA A 279 -3.32 0.34 -8.74
CA ALA A 279 -3.93 0.96 -7.57
C ALA A 279 -3.43 0.29 -6.28
N GLY A 280 -2.87 1.08 -5.35
CA GLY A 280 -2.34 0.60 -4.08
C GLY A 280 -0.99 -0.13 -4.15
N PHE A 281 -0.35 -0.23 -5.33
CA PHE A 281 0.93 -0.92 -5.50
C PHE A 281 1.97 -0.04 -6.20
N GLN A 282 3.18 -0.05 -5.65
CA GLN A 282 4.32 0.70 -6.20
C GLN A 282 5.56 -0.19 -6.26
N LEU A 283 6.47 0.09 -7.19
CA LEU A 283 7.81 -0.49 -7.24
C LEU A 283 8.82 0.53 -6.76
N GLU A 284 9.60 0.17 -5.76
CA GLU A 284 10.86 0.84 -5.41
C GLU A 284 11.97 0.23 -6.28
N VAL A 285 12.28 0.91 -7.39
CA VAL A 285 13.23 0.42 -8.40
C VAL A 285 14.63 0.89 -8.06
N SER A 286 15.55 -0.07 -7.94
CA SER A 286 16.97 0.19 -7.66
C SER A 286 17.84 0.18 -8.91
N ALA A 287 17.51 -0.66 -9.89
CA ALA A 287 18.25 -0.78 -11.14
C ALA A 287 17.34 -1.16 -12.31
N ILE A 288 17.74 -0.75 -13.52
CA ILE A 288 17.11 -1.16 -14.78
C ILE A 288 18.20 -1.44 -15.81
N SER A 289 18.07 -2.51 -16.58
CA SER A 289 18.94 -2.82 -17.71
C SER A 289 18.11 -3.08 -18.97
N PHE A 290 18.35 -2.30 -20.02
CA PHE A 290 17.73 -2.41 -21.33
C PHE A 290 18.67 -3.13 -22.29
N SER A 291 18.14 -4.08 -23.04
CA SER A 291 18.86 -4.80 -24.09
C SER A 291 17.94 -5.00 -25.30
N PRO A 292 18.46 -4.96 -26.54
CA PRO A 292 17.65 -5.19 -27.74
C PRO A 292 16.93 -6.53 -27.74
N GLY A 293 15.72 -6.56 -28.29
CA GLY A 293 14.95 -7.79 -28.52
C GLY A 293 14.31 -8.42 -27.28
N VAL A 294 14.47 -7.85 -26.09
CA VAL A 294 13.90 -8.37 -24.84
C VAL A 294 13.37 -7.25 -23.95
N ASP A 295 12.39 -7.57 -23.10
CA ASP A 295 11.90 -6.63 -22.07
C ASP A 295 13.02 -6.28 -21.07
N PRO A 296 13.09 -5.03 -20.59
CA PRO A 296 14.10 -4.58 -19.65
C PRO A 296 14.05 -5.38 -18.35
N MET A 297 15.24 -5.64 -17.81
CA MET A 297 15.40 -6.26 -16.49
C MET A 297 15.33 -5.17 -15.43
N PHE A 298 14.45 -5.35 -14.45
CA PHE A 298 14.27 -4.52 -13.29
C PHE A 298 14.79 -5.23 -12.04
N THR A 299 15.47 -4.49 -11.18
CA THR A 299 15.69 -4.86 -9.78
C THR A 299 14.83 -3.96 -8.91
N ALA A 300 13.83 -4.51 -8.21
CA ALA A 300 12.91 -3.68 -7.43
C ALA A 300 12.28 -4.40 -6.23
N LYS A 301 11.77 -3.62 -5.29
CA LYS A 301 10.87 -4.07 -4.23
C LYS A 301 9.45 -3.63 -4.52
N LEU A 302 8.48 -4.51 -4.30
CA LEU A 302 7.07 -4.19 -4.37
C LEU A 302 6.59 -3.62 -3.04
N VAL A 303 6.10 -2.38 -3.07
CA VAL A 303 5.42 -1.72 -1.96
C VAL A 303 3.96 -2.14 -1.98
N LEU A 304 3.51 -2.71 -0.86
CA LEU A 304 2.15 -3.16 -0.61
C LEU A 304 1.23 -1.98 -0.22
N PRO A 305 -0.10 -2.17 -0.29
CA PRO A 305 -1.06 -1.17 0.17
C PRO A 305 -0.80 -0.74 1.61
N SER A 306 -1.12 0.51 1.94
CA SER A 306 -0.86 1.12 3.26
C SER A 306 -1.55 0.43 4.43
N SER A 307 -2.57 -0.40 4.17
CA SER A 307 -3.23 -1.23 5.17
C SER A 307 -2.39 -2.44 5.60
N ILE A 308 -1.25 -2.68 4.94
CA ILE A 308 -0.25 -3.69 5.31
C ILE A 308 1.03 -2.93 5.64
N THR A 309 1.45 -2.98 6.91
CA THR A 309 2.59 -2.22 7.40
C THR A 309 3.77 -3.13 7.73
N GLN A 310 4.98 -2.62 7.67
CA GLN A 310 6.19 -3.30 8.12
C GLN A 310 6.75 -2.57 9.34
N ASN A 311 7.14 -3.33 10.35
CA ASN A 311 7.76 -2.87 11.61
C ASN A 311 6.87 -1.90 12.43
N SER A 312 7.40 -1.43 13.57
CA SER A 312 6.78 -0.44 14.45
C SER A 312 6.68 0.98 13.86
N ALA A 313 7.24 1.21 12.67
CA ALA A 313 7.36 2.52 12.04
C ALA A 313 6.18 2.90 11.12
N CYS A 314 5.11 2.10 11.10
CA CYS A 314 3.93 2.31 10.24
C CYS A 314 4.25 2.48 8.74
N ALA A 315 5.43 2.01 8.29
CA ALA A 315 5.81 2.05 6.89
C ALA A 315 5.05 0.97 6.11
N ALA A 316 4.77 1.20 4.83
CA ALA A 316 4.13 0.18 3.99
C ALA A 316 4.97 -1.11 3.90
N GLY A 317 4.28 -2.26 3.83
CA GLY A 317 4.89 -3.56 3.62
C GLY A 317 5.67 -3.64 2.31
N ARG A 318 6.78 -4.37 2.30
CA ARG A 318 7.62 -4.54 1.10
C ARG A 318 7.88 -6.01 0.82
N LEU A 319 7.83 -6.38 -0.46
CA LEU A 319 8.25 -7.68 -0.97
C LEU A 319 9.42 -7.50 -1.93
N ASP A 320 10.46 -8.33 -1.81
CA ASP A 320 11.64 -8.22 -2.65
C ASP A 320 11.50 -9.04 -3.94
N LEU A 321 11.23 -8.38 -5.06
CA LEU A 321 11.05 -9.09 -6.32
C LEU A 321 12.37 -9.58 -6.93
N GLY A 322 13.52 -9.11 -6.42
CA GLY A 322 14.83 -9.29 -7.04
C GLY A 322 14.80 -8.82 -8.49
N ASP A 323 15.39 -9.62 -9.37
CA ASP A 323 15.43 -9.36 -10.81
C ASP A 323 14.21 -9.95 -11.53
N PHE A 324 13.53 -9.13 -12.33
CA PHE A 324 12.41 -9.54 -13.17
C PHE A 324 12.30 -8.68 -14.44
N ARG A 325 11.63 -9.22 -15.46
CA ARG A 325 11.37 -8.46 -16.69
C ARG A 325 9.99 -7.82 -16.62
N MET A 326 9.89 -6.60 -17.14
CA MET A 326 8.64 -5.85 -17.19
C MET A 326 8.46 -5.23 -18.57
N GLY A 327 7.28 -5.42 -19.16
CA GLY A 327 6.96 -4.91 -20.51
C GLY A 327 6.68 -3.41 -20.54
N SER A 328 6.49 -2.86 -21.73
CA SER A 328 6.26 -1.41 -21.96
C SER A 328 4.97 -0.89 -21.32
N SER A 329 3.99 -1.77 -21.12
CA SER A 329 2.72 -1.49 -20.42
C SER A 329 2.83 -1.65 -18.90
N CYS A 330 4.04 -1.84 -18.37
CA CYS A 330 4.34 -2.04 -16.94
C CYS A 330 3.67 -3.29 -16.35
N GLU A 331 3.51 -4.31 -17.19
CA GLU A 331 2.99 -5.61 -16.83
C GLU A 331 4.14 -6.58 -16.55
N PHE A 332 3.97 -7.38 -15.50
CA PHE A 332 4.89 -8.48 -15.16
C PHE A 332 4.17 -9.54 -14.33
N TYR A 333 4.75 -10.73 -14.29
CA TYR A 333 4.36 -11.82 -13.41
C TYR A 333 5.61 -12.43 -12.81
N LYS A 334 5.64 -12.57 -11.49
CA LYS A 334 6.79 -13.13 -10.78
C LYS A 334 6.31 -14.03 -9.65
N SER A 335 6.68 -15.31 -9.74
CA SER A 335 6.47 -16.29 -8.69
C SER A 335 7.78 -16.54 -7.93
N LEU A 336 7.72 -16.43 -6.60
CA LEU A 336 8.84 -16.56 -5.69
C LEU A 336 8.46 -17.52 -4.54
N PRO A 337 8.23 -18.81 -4.81
CA PRO A 337 7.70 -19.77 -3.82
C PRO A 337 8.66 -20.04 -2.66
N GLY A 338 9.96 -19.82 -2.87
CA GLY A 338 11.00 -20.03 -1.86
C GLY A 338 11.32 -18.82 -0.99
N SER A 339 10.81 -17.63 -1.33
CA SER A 339 11.19 -16.37 -0.69
C SER A 339 10.36 -16.09 0.55
N ASP A 340 11.00 -15.61 1.61
CA ASP A 340 10.31 -15.20 2.83
C ASP A 340 9.69 -13.80 2.68
N TYR A 341 8.68 -13.51 3.50
CA TYR A 341 8.08 -12.20 3.62
C TYR A 341 7.68 -11.89 5.08
N GLY A 342 7.43 -10.62 5.35
CA GLY A 342 7.03 -10.14 6.68
C GLY A 342 8.22 -9.82 7.59
N VAL A 343 7.98 -9.48 8.85
CA VAL A 343 6.68 -9.44 9.54
C VAL A 343 5.85 -8.21 9.11
N PHE A 344 4.58 -8.41 8.79
CA PHE A 344 3.63 -7.37 8.38
C PHE A 344 2.48 -7.20 9.39
N GLY A 345 2.18 -5.97 9.78
CA GLY A 345 0.96 -5.63 10.52
C GLY A 345 -0.24 -5.51 9.56
N ILE A 346 -1.39 -6.05 9.96
CA ILE A 346 -2.61 -6.06 9.14
C ILE A 346 -3.65 -5.09 9.69
N GLY A 347 -3.78 -3.94 9.02
CA GLY A 347 -4.74 -2.88 9.35
C GLY A 347 -4.75 -2.56 10.85
N ASN A 348 -5.94 -2.43 11.41
CA ASN A 348 -6.15 -2.20 12.84
C ASN A 348 -6.55 -3.49 13.59
N THR A 349 -6.14 -4.67 13.07
CA THR A 349 -6.59 -5.97 13.61
C THR A 349 -5.70 -6.52 14.72
N THR A 350 -4.55 -5.90 14.99
CA THR A 350 -3.45 -6.40 15.84
C THR A 350 -2.76 -7.67 15.35
N LEU A 351 -3.18 -8.24 14.20
CA LEU A 351 -2.49 -9.35 13.57
C LEU A 351 -1.16 -8.88 12.97
N ALA A 352 -0.12 -9.65 13.26
CA ALA A 352 1.16 -9.57 12.59
C ALA A 352 1.40 -10.89 11.85
N ILE A 353 1.71 -10.83 10.55
CA ILE A 353 1.90 -12.02 9.71
C ILE A 353 3.31 -12.08 9.13
N GLY A 354 3.86 -13.28 9.05
CA GLY A 354 5.07 -13.58 8.27
C GLY A 354 4.85 -14.88 7.51
N GLY A 355 5.72 -15.20 6.56
CA GLY A 355 5.55 -16.44 5.83
C GLY A 355 6.54 -16.63 4.70
N ARG A 356 6.22 -17.59 3.84
CA ARG A 356 7.06 -18.02 2.74
C ARG A 356 6.25 -18.21 1.48
N GLY A 357 6.83 -17.79 0.36
CA GLY A 357 6.25 -17.91 -0.96
C GLY A 357 5.27 -16.79 -1.27
N TYR A 358 5.49 -16.09 -2.36
CA TYR A 358 4.51 -15.15 -2.90
C TYR A 358 4.57 -15.05 -4.42
N VAL A 359 3.47 -14.59 -5.01
CA VAL A 359 3.34 -14.30 -6.43
C VAL A 359 2.90 -12.87 -6.60
N ALA A 360 3.70 -12.06 -7.31
CA ALA A 360 3.31 -10.74 -7.77
C ALA A 360 2.73 -10.87 -9.18
N ASP A 361 1.43 -10.60 -9.30
CA ASP A 361 0.65 -10.79 -10.52
C ASP A 361 0.15 -9.42 -11.02
N PHE A 362 0.90 -8.86 -11.97
CA PHE A 362 0.58 -7.59 -12.62
C PHE A 362 0.42 -7.78 -14.14
N SER A 363 0.14 -8.99 -14.60
CA SER A 363 0.03 -9.35 -16.01
C SER A 363 -1.43 -9.38 -16.45
N SER A 364 -1.75 -8.94 -17.67
CA SER A 364 -3.11 -9.04 -18.23
C SER A 364 -3.42 -10.40 -18.86
N SER A 365 -2.42 -11.24 -19.09
CA SER A 365 -2.52 -12.46 -19.91
C SER A 365 -2.45 -13.75 -19.10
N GLN A 366 -2.08 -13.68 -17.82
CA GLN A 366 -1.97 -14.84 -16.94
C GLN A 366 -2.42 -14.47 -15.53
N SER A 367 -2.80 -15.47 -14.74
CA SER A 367 -2.95 -15.30 -13.31
C SER A 367 -2.53 -16.56 -12.56
N TYR A 368 -2.15 -16.42 -11.30
CA TYR A 368 -1.79 -17.54 -10.46
C TYR A 368 -3.01 -18.46 -10.23
N PRO A 369 -2.98 -19.74 -10.66
CA PRO A 369 -4.18 -20.58 -10.67
C PRO A 369 -4.86 -20.74 -9.31
N ALA A 370 -4.07 -20.86 -8.22
CA ALA A 370 -4.62 -21.04 -6.88
C ALA A 370 -5.27 -19.78 -6.30
N SER A 371 -5.14 -18.62 -6.96
CA SER A 371 -5.86 -17.40 -6.57
C SER A 371 -7.36 -17.46 -6.90
N GLY A 372 -7.76 -18.27 -7.89
CA GLY A 372 -9.11 -18.27 -8.44
C GLY A 372 -9.52 -16.94 -9.11
N LYS A 373 -8.57 -16.03 -9.35
CA LYS A 373 -8.81 -14.72 -9.96
C LYS A 373 -8.68 -14.80 -11.49
N PRO A 374 -9.39 -13.92 -12.24
CA PRO A 374 -9.28 -13.85 -13.69
C PRO A 374 -7.91 -13.30 -14.14
N ALA A 375 -7.50 -13.56 -15.39
CA ALA A 375 -6.21 -13.13 -15.94
C ALA A 375 -5.98 -11.61 -15.95
N ASN A 376 -7.03 -10.80 -15.91
CA ASN A 376 -6.91 -9.34 -15.85
C ASN A 376 -6.74 -8.80 -14.41
N TRP A 377 -6.87 -9.65 -13.39
CA TRP A 377 -6.65 -9.27 -12.00
C TRP A 377 -5.22 -8.77 -11.76
N LYS A 378 -5.05 -7.93 -10.73
CA LYS A 378 -3.77 -7.33 -10.35
C LYS A 378 -3.62 -7.38 -8.84
N GLY A 379 -2.53 -7.95 -8.35
CA GLY A 379 -2.27 -8.03 -6.93
C GLY A 379 -1.16 -9.00 -6.57
N VAL A 380 -1.17 -9.42 -5.30
CA VAL A 380 -0.19 -10.37 -4.77
C VAL A 380 -0.91 -11.54 -4.12
N VAL A 381 -0.36 -12.74 -4.30
CA VAL A 381 -0.78 -13.93 -3.55
C VAL A 381 0.33 -14.30 -2.59
N LEU A 382 0.03 -14.27 -1.29
CA LEU A 382 0.88 -14.82 -0.23
C LEU A 382 0.55 -16.31 -0.09
N MET A 383 1.48 -17.17 -0.46
CA MET A 383 1.20 -18.60 -0.62
C MET A 383 0.95 -19.28 0.73
N GLN A 384 1.81 -19.02 1.71
CA GLN A 384 1.72 -19.57 3.06
C GLN A 384 2.16 -18.54 4.07
N GLY A 385 1.40 -18.38 5.14
CA GLY A 385 1.81 -17.51 6.24
C GLY A 385 1.26 -17.93 7.59
N GLU A 386 1.88 -17.36 8.61
CA GLU A 386 1.57 -17.55 10.01
C GLU A 386 1.51 -16.22 10.73
N SER A 387 0.74 -16.19 11.82
CA SER A 387 0.80 -15.15 12.84
C SER A 387 1.42 -15.77 14.07
N LYS A 388 2.50 -15.16 14.57
CA LYS A 388 3.09 -15.52 15.87
C LYS A 388 2.40 -14.68 16.93
N GLY A 389 1.54 -15.34 17.67
CA GLY A 389 0.76 -14.77 18.76
C GLY A 389 1.59 -14.52 20.01
N SER A 390 0.89 -14.17 21.07
CA SER A 390 1.44 -14.12 22.42
C SER A 390 1.28 -15.48 23.10
N PRO A 391 2.02 -15.78 24.18
CA PRO A 391 1.77 -16.99 24.97
C PRO A 391 0.35 -17.03 25.56
N ALA A 392 -0.24 -18.22 25.65
CA ALA A 392 -1.57 -18.40 26.22
C ALA A 392 -1.63 -17.92 27.68
N GLY A 393 -2.72 -17.25 28.05
CA GLY A 393 -2.97 -16.75 29.39
C GLY A 393 -2.21 -15.47 29.77
N THR A 394 -1.34 -14.92 28.90
CA THR A 394 -0.62 -13.67 29.19
C THR A 394 -1.32 -12.43 28.66
N VAL A 395 -2.36 -12.60 27.83
CA VAL A 395 -3.07 -11.51 27.17
C VAL A 395 -4.34 -11.15 27.92
N VAL A 396 -4.45 -9.89 28.35
CA VAL A 396 -5.67 -9.32 28.94
C VAL A 396 -6.32 -8.37 27.92
N SER A 397 -7.29 -8.86 27.15
CA SER A 397 -7.98 -8.09 26.10
C SER A 397 -9.28 -8.77 25.64
N ASN A 398 -10.31 -7.98 25.33
CA ASN A 398 -11.54 -8.50 24.73
C ASN A 398 -11.37 -8.98 23.28
N ILE A 399 -10.27 -8.61 22.63
CA ILE A 399 -9.85 -9.14 21.32
C ILE A 399 -8.63 -10.06 21.46
N GLY A 400 -8.40 -10.62 22.65
CA GLY A 400 -7.23 -11.46 22.94
C GLY A 400 -7.13 -12.70 22.04
N TYR A 401 -8.24 -13.17 21.45
CA TYR A 401 -8.24 -14.22 20.44
C TYR A 401 -7.41 -13.86 19.19
N MET A 402 -7.21 -12.57 18.88
CA MET A 402 -6.35 -12.12 17.78
C MET A 402 -4.85 -12.31 18.07
N GLN A 403 -4.50 -12.67 19.30
CA GLN A 403 -3.12 -12.94 19.74
C GLN A 403 -2.81 -14.44 19.82
N ALA A 404 -3.66 -15.31 19.27
CA ALA A 404 -3.33 -16.72 19.12
C ALA A 404 -2.39 -16.94 17.92
N ASP A 405 -1.75 -18.12 17.86
CA ASP A 405 -1.02 -18.53 16.67
C ASP A 405 -1.98 -18.96 15.58
N TYR A 406 -1.85 -18.34 14.40
CA TYR A 406 -2.68 -18.65 13.24
C TYR A 406 -1.84 -19.04 12.03
N THR A 407 -2.42 -19.83 11.13
CA THR A 407 -1.90 -20.10 9.79
C THR A 407 -2.94 -19.76 8.73
N PHE A 408 -2.47 -19.43 7.53
CA PHE A 408 -3.30 -19.25 6.35
C PHE A 408 -2.55 -19.71 5.10
N THR A 409 -3.30 -19.97 4.04
CA THR A 409 -2.77 -20.27 2.71
C THR A 409 -3.47 -19.40 1.68
N ASN A 410 -2.75 -19.05 0.61
CA ASN A 410 -3.25 -18.25 -0.52
C ASN A 410 -3.94 -16.94 -0.08
N GLY A 411 -3.30 -16.17 0.80
CA GLY A 411 -3.77 -14.84 1.17
C GLY A 411 -3.66 -13.88 -0.02
N LEU A 412 -4.74 -13.17 -0.34
CA LEU A 412 -4.82 -12.27 -1.48
C LEU A 412 -4.59 -10.83 -1.03
N VAL A 413 -3.66 -10.13 -1.65
CA VAL A 413 -3.44 -8.70 -1.44
C VAL A 413 -3.90 -7.96 -2.69
N GLU A 414 -4.86 -7.07 -2.51
CA GLU A 414 -5.42 -6.18 -3.52
C GLU A 414 -5.25 -4.73 -3.05
N ALA A 415 -5.61 -3.75 -3.88
CA ALA A 415 -5.52 -2.32 -3.53
C ALA A 415 -6.16 -1.97 -2.16
N SER A 416 -7.22 -2.69 -1.78
CA SER A 416 -7.94 -2.52 -0.52
C SER A 416 -7.24 -3.15 0.70
N GLY A 417 -6.32 -4.09 0.49
CA GLY A 417 -5.57 -4.77 1.56
C GLY A 417 -5.57 -6.29 1.42
N LEU A 418 -5.32 -6.97 2.54
CA LEU A 418 -5.26 -8.42 2.64
C LEU A 418 -6.65 -9.03 2.78
N THR A 419 -6.91 -10.11 2.05
CA THR A 419 -8.04 -11.03 2.23
C THR A 419 -7.50 -12.43 2.46
N ALA A 420 -7.78 -13.01 3.63
CA ALA A 420 -7.30 -14.33 4.02
C ALA A 420 -8.17 -14.94 5.13
N THR A 421 -8.20 -16.27 5.20
CA THR A 421 -8.81 -17.03 6.31
C THR A 421 -7.71 -17.62 7.18
N PHE A 422 -7.66 -17.16 8.43
CA PHE A 422 -6.72 -17.59 9.45
C PHE A 422 -7.31 -18.70 10.30
N ARG A 423 -6.59 -19.80 10.48
CA ARG A 423 -6.98 -20.92 11.36
C ARG A 423 -5.97 -21.06 12.48
N ASN A 424 -6.42 -21.19 13.72
CA ASN A 424 -5.49 -21.36 14.83
C ASN A 424 -4.71 -22.66 14.71
N VAL A 425 -3.46 -22.64 15.15
CA VAL A 425 -2.57 -23.83 15.10
C VAL A 425 -2.79 -24.73 16.31
N SER A 426 -3.08 -24.13 17.46
CA SER A 426 -3.26 -24.84 18.73
C SER A 426 -4.33 -24.16 19.58
N ALA A 427 -4.78 -24.87 20.62
CA ALA A 427 -5.71 -24.32 21.59
C ALA A 427 -5.08 -23.08 22.26
N TYR A 428 -5.89 -22.05 22.47
CA TYR A 428 -5.41 -20.78 22.99
C TYR A 428 -6.34 -20.24 24.07
N ALA A 429 -5.75 -19.53 25.04
CA ALA A 429 -6.47 -18.91 26.13
C ALA A 429 -6.05 -17.45 26.34
N PHE A 430 -7.01 -16.61 26.71
CA PHE A 430 -6.77 -15.21 27.06
C PHE A 430 -7.73 -14.76 28.17
N GLU A 431 -7.40 -13.65 28.83
CA GLU A 431 -8.26 -13.02 29.81
C GLU A 431 -9.01 -11.84 29.18
N ALA A 432 -10.29 -11.71 29.48
CA ALA A 432 -11.08 -10.56 29.07
C ALA A 432 -10.66 -9.34 29.90
N SER A 433 -10.48 -8.20 29.23
CA SER A 433 -10.27 -6.93 29.93
C SER A 433 -11.58 -6.43 30.54
N GLN A 434 -12.73 -6.71 29.90
CA GLN A 434 -14.05 -6.31 30.39
C GLN A 434 -15.15 -7.32 29.98
N PRO A 435 -15.86 -7.94 30.93
CA PRO A 435 -15.66 -7.87 32.38
C PRO A 435 -14.32 -8.49 32.81
N PHE A 436 -13.66 -7.87 33.79
CA PHE A 436 -12.35 -8.30 34.25
C PHE A 436 -12.40 -9.65 34.99
N GLY A 437 -11.36 -10.47 34.83
CA GLY A 437 -11.20 -11.75 35.53
C GLY A 437 -11.91 -12.94 34.86
N TYR A 438 -12.54 -12.74 33.70
CA TYR A 438 -13.05 -13.83 32.87
C TYR A 438 -11.92 -14.37 32.01
N SER A 439 -11.77 -15.69 31.95
CA SER A 439 -10.79 -16.34 31.08
C SER A 439 -11.52 -17.16 30.03
N LEU A 440 -11.13 -16.98 28.77
CA LEU A 440 -11.66 -17.70 27.63
C LEU A 440 -10.59 -18.59 27.06
N GLU A 441 -10.96 -19.83 26.73
CA GLU A 441 -10.12 -20.78 26.03
C GLU A 441 -10.90 -21.38 24.87
N PHE A 442 -10.23 -21.65 23.75
CA PHE A 442 -10.82 -22.28 22.58
C PHE A 442 -9.84 -23.26 21.92
N GLY A 443 -10.35 -24.40 21.48
CA GLY A 443 -9.58 -25.37 20.71
C GLY A 443 -9.49 -25.04 19.22
N VAL A 444 -10.54 -24.41 18.67
CA VAL A 444 -10.63 -24.07 17.24
C VAL A 444 -11.07 -22.62 17.08
N ALA A 445 -10.33 -21.87 16.28
CA ALA A 445 -10.66 -20.52 15.85
C ALA A 445 -10.42 -20.34 14.35
N GLU A 446 -11.35 -19.63 13.72
CA GLU A 446 -11.22 -19.17 12.35
C GLU A 446 -11.49 -17.66 12.33
N VAL A 447 -10.55 -16.88 11.81
CA VAL A 447 -10.68 -15.43 11.63
C VAL A 447 -10.62 -15.13 10.14
N ASN A 448 -11.69 -14.58 9.60
CA ASN A 448 -11.78 -14.15 8.22
C ASN A 448 -11.41 -12.66 8.14
N VAL A 449 -10.37 -12.35 7.38
CA VAL A 449 -9.90 -10.99 7.10
C VAL A 449 -10.25 -10.65 5.66
N ALA A 450 -10.78 -9.46 5.43
CA ALA A 450 -11.03 -8.90 4.11
C ALA A 450 -10.63 -7.43 4.09
N ALA A 451 -9.93 -6.97 3.05
CA ALA A 451 -9.41 -5.61 2.95
C ALA A 451 -8.65 -5.14 4.21
N SER A 452 -7.83 -6.04 4.78
CA SER A 452 -7.09 -5.82 6.04
C SER A 452 -7.96 -5.48 7.26
N GLN A 453 -9.22 -5.92 7.27
CA GLN A 453 -10.16 -5.80 8.40
C GLN A 453 -10.77 -7.15 8.75
N VAL A 454 -11.16 -7.34 10.00
CA VAL A 454 -11.91 -8.55 10.41
C VAL A 454 -13.29 -8.50 9.75
N ALA A 455 -13.58 -9.48 8.89
CA ALA A 455 -14.88 -9.65 8.25
C ALA A 455 -15.82 -10.53 9.12
N GLY A 456 -15.24 -11.42 9.93
CA GLY A 456 -15.96 -12.27 10.86
C GLY A 456 -15.16 -13.53 11.18
N GLY A 457 -15.82 -14.56 11.71
CA GLY A 457 -15.17 -15.80 12.10
C GLY A 457 -15.89 -16.53 13.22
N PHE A 458 -15.21 -17.46 13.87
CA PHE A 458 -15.74 -18.19 15.01
C PHE A 458 -14.65 -18.71 15.94
N LEU A 459 -15.05 -18.94 17.20
CA LEU A 459 -14.34 -19.71 18.22
C LEU A 459 -15.25 -20.89 18.60
N ARG A 460 -14.72 -22.12 18.58
CA ARG A 460 -15.46 -23.35 18.87
C ARG A 460 -14.70 -24.23 19.85
N ASN A 461 -15.43 -25.16 20.44
CA ASN A 461 -14.91 -26.11 21.43
C ASN A 461 -14.17 -25.39 22.55
N GLY A 462 -14.73 -24.26 22.99
CA GLY A 462 -14.12 -23.45 24.02
C GLY A 462 -14.70 -23.70 25.40
N ARG A 463 -14.07 -23.05 26.37
CA ARG A 463 -14.58 -22.91 27.73
C ARG A 463 -14.40 -21.48 28.20
N VAL A 464 -15.28 -21.04 29.09
CA VAL A 464 -15.15 -19.77 29.80
C VAL A 464 -15.11 -20.04 31.30
N ALA A 465 -14.05 -19.58 31.95
CA ALA A 465 -13.94 -19.55 33.40
C ALA A 465 -14.40 -18.19 33.90
N LEU A 466 -15.41 -18.21 34.77
CA LEU A 466 -15.95 -17.00 35.39
C LEU A 466 -15.19 -16.74 36.71
N PRO A 467 -14.95 -15.46 37.06
CA PRO A 467 -14.34 -15.14 38.34
C PRO A 467 -15.30 -15.53 39.47
N LYS A 468 -14.76 -16.12 40.54
CA LYS A 468 -15.52 -16.56 41.74
C LYS A 468 -16.35 -15.43 42.36
N SER A 469 -15.89 -14.19 42.23
CA SER A 469 -16.59 -12.99 42.68
C SER A 469 -17.87 -12.69 41.88
N ALA A 470 -17.98 -13.19 40.65
CA ALA A 470 -19.18 -13.06 39.83
C ALA A 470 -20.12 -14.26 40.02
N VAL A 471 -19.59 -15.48 39.85
CA VAL A 471 -20.35 -16.73 39.87
C VAL A 471 -19.47 -17.86 40.40
N ARG A 472 -20.05 -18.75 41.21
CA ARG A 472 -19.36 -19.92 41.76
C ARG A 472 -20.20 -21.19 41.66
N GLU A 473 -19.53 -22.33 41.76
CA GLU A 473 -20.19 -23.62 41.95
C GLU A 473 -20.61 -23.85 43.41
N ALA A 474 -21.40 -24.89 43.66
CA ALA A 474 -21.87 -25.30 45.00
C ALA A 474 -20.73 -25.52 46.01
N ASN A 475 -19.60 -26.04 45.54
CA ASN A 475 -18.39 -26.30 46.32
C ASN A 475 -17.48 -25.07 46.47
N ASP A 476 -17.96 -23.87 46.11
CA ASP A 476 -17.22 -22.61 46.17
C ASP A 476 -15.99 -22.53 45.22
N SER A 477 -15.95 -23.40 44.20
CA SER A 477 -14.99 -23.35 43.09
C SER A 477 -15.37 -22.28 42.03
N ARG A 478 -14.45 -22.01 41.09
CA ARG A 478 -14.75 -21.18 39.90
C ARG A 478 -15.67 -21.95 38.96
N LEU A 479 -16.73 -21.30 38.49
CA LEU A 479 -17.58 -21.87 37.44
C LEU A 479 -16.82 -21.89 36.11
N ILE A 480 -16.70 -23.08 35.52
CA ILE A 480 -16.20 -23.29 34.16
C ILE A 480 -17.37 -23.76 33.30
N ILE A 481 -17.68 -22.99 32.27
CA ILE A 481 -18.73 -23.34 31.30
C ILE A 481 -18.03 -23.88 30.05
N GLU A 482 -18.38 -25.09 29.66
CA GLU A 482 -17.84 -25.78 28.49
C GLU A 482 -18.72 -25.56 27.24
N GLU A 483 -18.28 -26.10 26.10
CA GLU A 483 -18.99 -26.03 24.82
C GLU A 483 -19.29 -24.58 24.37
N LEU A 484 -18.35 -23.68 24.65
CA LEU A 484 -18.41 -22.30 24.22
C LEU A 484 -18.26 -22.22 22.70
N ASN A 485 -19.28 -21.64 22.07
CA ASN A 485 -19.32 -21.38 20.63
C ASN A 485 -19.63 -19.90 20.39
N LEU A 486 -18.64 -19.16 19.90
CA LEU A 486 -18.73 -17.72 19.68
C LEU A 486 -18.50 -17.41 18.20
N ALA A 487 -19.30 -16.51 17.65
CA ALA A 487 -19.06 -15.88 16.37
C ALA A 487 -18.23 -14.60 16.57
N ILE A 488 -17.24 -14.39 15.70
CA ILE A 488 -16.51 -13.13 15.60
C ILE A 488 -17.27 -12.22 14.64
N LYS A 489 -17.55 -11.00 15.08
CA LYS A 489 -18.21 -9.97 14.29
C LYS A 489 -17.16 -9.08 13.60
N ASN A 490 -17.60 -8.33 12.59
CA ASN A 490 -16.75 -7.42 11.83
C ASN A 490 -16.16 -6.27 12.67
N ASN A 491 -16.82 -5.91 13.77
CA ASN A 491 -16.31 -4.98 14.78
C ASN A 491 -15.44 -5.67 15.85
N MET A 492 -14.95 -6.88 15.58
CA MET A 492 -14.15 -7.71 16.48
C MET A 492 -14.84 -8.16 17.77
N ASP A 493 -16.14 -7.89 17.93
CA ASP A 493 -16.92 -8.40 19.06
C ASP A 493 -17.10 -9.92 18.94
N LEU A 494 -17.19 -10.59 20.10
CA LEU A 494 -17.59 -11.98 20.19
C LEU A 494 -19.05 -12.07 20.61
N SER A 495 -19.84 -12.89 19.93
CA SER A 495 -21.19 -13.22 20.40
C SER A 495 -21.59 -14.66 20.09
N GLY A 496 -22.30 -15.30 21.01
CA GLY A 496 -22.70 -16.69 20.83
C GLY A 496 -23.32 -17.28 22.08
N PHE A 497 -23.11 -18.58 22.27
CA PHE A 497 -23.68 -19.31 23.39
C PHE A 497 -22.68 -20.28 24.04
N ALA A 498 -22.93 -20.57 25.30
CA ALA A 498 -22.28 -21.62 26.07
C ALA A 498 -23.35 -22.51 26.71
N ILE A 499 -23.01 -23.76 27.02
CA ILE A 499 -23.95 -24.72 27.61
C ILE A 499 -23.55 -24.98 29.05
N ILE A 500 -24.49 -24.74 29.97
CA ILE A 500 -24.35 -25.14 31.36
C ILE A 500 -24.81 -26.59 31.49
N LYS A 501 -23.94 -27.45 32.01
CA LYS A 501 -24.29 -28.86 32.22
C LYS A 501 -25.21 -28.99 33.44
N PRO A 502 -26.24 -29.85 33.40
CA PRO A 502 -27.22 -29.99 34.48
C PRO A 502 -26.64 -30.37 35.84
N ALA A 503 -25.47 -31.02 35.89
CA ALA A 503 -24.83 -31.37 37.16
C ALA A 503 -24.19 -30.19 37.90
N GLN A 504 -24.05 -29.01 37.25
CA GLN A 504 -23.41 -27.85 37.86
C GLN A 504 -24.44 -27.03 38.64
N GLY A 505 -24.32 -27.02 39.98
CA GLY A 505 -25.03 -26.07 40.82
C GLY A 505 -24.39 -24.69 40.69
N ILE A 506 -25.15 -23.69 40.24
CA ILE A 506 -24.65 -22.34 39.99
C ILE A 506 -25.20 -21.38 41.04
N TYR A 507 -24.31 -20.60 41.66
CA TYR A 507 -24.67 -19.59 42.64
C TYR A 507 -24.16 -18.21 42.22
N TRP A 508 -25.04 -17.21 42.33
CA TRP A 508 -24.75 -15.80 42.10
C TRP A 508 -25.31 -14.93 43.24
N GLY A 509 -24.71 -13.76 43.45
CA GLY A 509 -25.12 -12.79 44.48
C GLY A 509 -24.30 -12.84 45.79
N ASP A 510 -24.14 -11.66 46.38
CA ASP A 510 -23.43 -11.25 47.60
C ASP A 510 -22.05 -11.85 47.92
N LEU A 511 -21.05 -11.10 47.45
CA LEU A 511 -19.77 -10.85 48.12
C LEU A 511 -20.00 -10.13 49.47
N ILE A 512 -20.37 -10.87 50.52
CA ILE A 512 -20.25 -10.42 51.92
C ILE A 512 -19.72 -11.63 52.70
N ALA A 513 -18.59 -11.62 53.41
CA ALA A 513 -17.54 -10.65 53.66
C ALA A 513 -16.30 -11.45 54.13
N ALA A 514 -15.14 -10.82 54.16
CA ALA A 514 -14.06 -11.16 55.08
C ALA A 514 -14.48 -11.00 56.57
N GLY A 515 -15.67 -11.47 56.98
CA GLY A 515 -16.26 -11.15 58.29
C GLY A 515 -17.68 -11.68 58.62
N GLY A 516 -18.10 -12.85 58.14
CA GLY A 516 -19.11 -13.68 58.84
C GLY A 516 -20.55 -13.14 59.03
N GLY A 517 -21.33 -13.00 57.95
CA GLY A 517 -22.79 -12.78 58.02
C GLY A 517 -23.57 -13.73 57.08
N ASN A 518 -24.80 -14.10 57.45
CA ASN A 518 -25.65 -15.09 56.77
C ASN A 518 -25.82 -14.82 55.25
N ARG A 519 -25.49 -15.83 54.43
CA ARG A 519 -25.45 -15.77 52.96
C ARG A 519 -26.84 -15.59 52.33
N LYS A 520 -27.01 -14.61 51.44
CA LYS A 520 -28.13 -14.53 50.48
C LYS A 520 -27.63 -14.83 49.06
N SER A 521 -27.25 -16.08 48.81
CA SER A 521 -26.92 -16.54 47.45
C SER A 521 -28.18 -17.08 46.77
N PHE A 522 -28.43 -16.69 45.52
CA PHE A 522 -29.42 -17.35 44.68
C PHE A 522 -28.73 -18.51 43.95
N GLY A 523 -29.20 -19.73 44.19
CA GLY A 523 -28.66 -20.95 43.61
C GLY A 523 -29.67 -21.63 42.71
N VAL A 524 -29.21 -22.21 41.61
CA VAL A 524 -30.01 -23.11 40.78
C VAL A 524 -29.22 -24.39 40.55
N GLU A 525 -29.87 -25.53 40.81
CA GLU A 525 -29.32 -26.88 40.66
C GLU A 525 -30.10 -27.65 39.58
N LYS A 526 -29.46 -28.66 38.97
CA LYS A 526 -30.10 -29.58 38.01
C LYS A 526 -30.69 -28.88 36.78
N TRP A 527 -30.00 -27.86 36.27
CA TRP A 527 -30.47 -27.01 35.18
C TRP A 527 -29.64 -27.18 33.90
N THR A 528 -30.29 -27.54 32.80
CA THR A 528 -29.69 -27.39 31.47
C THR A 528 -30.12 -26.04 30.91
N ALA A 529 -29.17 -25.15 30.64
CA ALA A 529 -29.46 -23.83 30.10
C ALA A 529 -28.47 -23.42 29.01
N ARG A 530 -28.97 -22.63 28.07
CA ARG A 530 -28.13 -21.93 27.10
C ARG A 530 -27.83 -20.55 27.65
N LEU A 531 -26.54 -20.24 27.74
CA LEU A 531 -26.03 -18.98 28.22
C LEU A 531 -25.56 -18.15 27.02
N CYS A 532 -26.25 -17.04 26.73
CA CYS A 532 -25.80 -16.11 25.70
C CYS A 532 -24.53 -15.38 26.19
N CYS A 533 -23.48 -15.40 25.39
CA CYS A 533 -22.21 -14.70 25.65
C CYS A 533 -22.06 -13.54 24.66
N SER A 534 -21.60 -12.39 25.13
CA SER A 534 -21.23 -11.24 24.29
C SER A 534 -20.04 -10.49 24.91
N LEU A 535 -18.92 -10.41 24.20
CA LEU A 535 -17.76 -9.59 24.57
C LEU A 535 -17.57 -8.51 23.51
N ARG A 536 -17.38 -7.26 23.95
CA ARG A 536 -17.23 -6.12 23.04
C ARG A 536 -15.79 -5.61 22.98
N GLN A 537 -15.32 -5.20 21.81
CA GLN A 537 -14.01 -4.61 21.60
C GLN A 537 -13.83 -3.32 22.42
N ALA A 538 -14.83 -2.44 22.44
CA ALA A 538 -14.83 -1.19 23.20
C ALA A 538 -15.98 -1.17 24.22
N PRO A 539 -15.77 -0.68 25.46
CA PRO A 539 -16.87 -0.33 26.34
C PRO A 539 -17.73 0.74 25.70
N ASN A 540 -19.02 0.47 25.49
CA ASN A 540 -19.96 1.54 25.12
C ASN A 540 -20.03 2.54 26.29
N PRO A 541 -19.83 3.85 26.07
CA PRO A 541 -20.43 4.84 26.94
C PRO A 541 -21.95 4.71 26.77
N ALA A 542 -22.60 4.14 27.79
CA ALA A 542 -24.05 4.01 27.99
C ALA A 542 -24.96 4.30 26.77
N SER A 543 -25.27 3.27 25.97
CA SER A 543 -26.40 3.35 25.03
C SER A 543 -27.66 2.79 25.69
N THR A 544 -28.53 3.67 26.18
CA THR A 544 -29.94 3.38 26.47
C THR A 544 -30.68 3.08 25.16
N LEU A 545 -30.94 1.80 24.87
CA LEU A 545 -31.93 1.40 23.88
C LEU A 545 -33.04 0.61 24.58
N PRO A 546 -34.33 0.92 24.34
CA PRO A 546 -35.44 0.19 24.94
C PRO A 546 -35.62 -1.15 24.23
N MET A 547 -35.59 -2.25 24.97
CA MET A 547 -36.01 -3.57 24.48
C MET A 547 -37.53 -3.70 24.70
N GLN A 548 -38.28 -3.95 23.62
CA GLN A 548 -39.69 -4.36 23.72
C GLN A 548 -39.80 -5.83 24.20
N PRO A 549 -40.77 -6.15 25.06
CA PRO A 549 -40.91 -7.50 25.62
C PRO A 549 -41.72 -8.42 24.69
N VAL A 550 -41.16 -9.59 24.38
CA VAL A 550 -41.96 -10.74 23.91
C VAL A 550 -42.30 -11.59 25.13
N LYS A 551 -43.61 -11.77 25.37
CA LYS A 551 -44.17 -12.56 26.47
C LYS A 551 -43.77 -14.03 26.32
N ASN A 552 -42.86 -14.49 27.18
CA ASN A 552 -42.90 -15.77 27.91
C ASN A 552 -41.57 -15.94 28.66
N SER A 553 -41.61 -15.74 29.98
CA SER A 553 -40.61 -16.10 31.01
C SER A 553 -39.13 -15.82 30.70
N TRP A 554 -38.68 -14.58 30.99
CA TRP A 554 -37.26 -14.20 31.01
C TRP A 554 -36.84 -13.84 32.44
N PHE A 555 -35.75 -14.42 32.92
CA PHE A 555 -34.98 -13.81 34.02
C PHE A 555 -33.87 -12.97 33.39
N HIS A 556 -33.99 -11.65 33.52
CA HIS A 556 -32.87 -10.74 33.24
C HIS A 556 -31.93 -10.76 34.44
N LEU A 557 -30.74 -11.33 34.28
CA LEU A 557 -29.67 -11.18 35.27
C LEU A 557 -29.05 -9.80 35.08
N ILE A 558 -29.44 -8.86 35.94
CA ILE A 558 -28.72 -7.60 36.16
C ILE A 558 -27.98 -7.74 37.48
N PRO A 559 -26.65 -7.66 37.48
CA PRO A 559 -25.94 -7.03 38.59
C PRO A 559 -25.27 -5.76 38.08
N SER A 560 -25.62 -4.66 38.76
CA SER A 560 -25.02 -3.33 38.82
C SER A 560 -24.40 -2.68 37.57
N ALA A 561 -24.64 -1.39 37.45
CA ALA A 561 -24.15 -0.53 36.39
C ALA A 561 -22.64 -0.69 36.14
N ARG A 562 -22.27 -0.81 34.86
CA ARG A 562 -20.91 -0.91 34.28
C ARG A 562 -20.35 -2.35 34.21
N GLN A 563 -20.73 -3.12 33.18
CA GLN A 563 -19.81 -4.03 32.44
C GLN A 563 -20.53 -4.73 31.27
N SER A 564 -19.78 -5.00 30.20
CA SER A 564 -20.24 -5.23 28.81
C SER A 564 -20.60 -6.69 28.45
N LEU A 565 -20.68 -7.61 29.42
CA LEU A 565 -21.12 -8.99 29.19
C LEU A 565 -22.59 -9.15 29.58
N LYS A 566 -23.45 -9.39 28.58
CA LYS A 566 -24.88 -9.68 28.79
C LYS A 566 -25.09 -11.20 28.81
N ILE A 567 -25.17 -11.77 30.00
CA ILE A 567 -25.57 -13.17 30.19
C ILE A 567 -27.09 -13.24 30.15
N ILE A 568 -27.64 -13.87 29.11
CA ILE A 568 -29.07 -14.20 29.03
C ILE A 568 -29.19 -15.71 29.14
N ILE A 569 -29.86 -16.17 30.20
CA ILE A 569 -30.12 -17.59 30.42
C ILE A 569 -31.48 -17.90 29.82
N CYS A 570 -31.48 -18.67 28.73
CA CYS A 570 -32.71 -19.12 28.08
C CYS A 570 -33.00 -20.56 28.47
N ARG A 571 -34.23 -20.83 28.96
CA ARG A 571 -34.71 -22.20 29.20
C ARG A 571 -34.93 -22.88 27.84
N ALA A 572 -34.27 -24.01 27.60
CA ALA A 572 -34.61 -24.85 26.45
C ALA A 572 -36.00 -25.46 26.69
N PRO A 573 -36.91 -25.46 25.70
CA PRO A 573 -38.17 -26.19 25.83
C PRO A 573 -37.85 -27.68 25.97
N HIS A 574 -38.30 -28.30 27.05
CA HIS A 574 -38.30 -29.76 27.17
C HIS A 574 -39.11 -30.33 26.01
N SER A 575 -38.51 -31.23 25.23
CA SER A 575 -39.29 -32.14 24.38
C SER A 575 -40.20 -32.95 25.30
N ALA A 576 -41.50 -32.72 25.21
CA ALA A 576 -42.51 -33.52 25.88
C ALA A 576 -42.48 -34.94 25.28
N ALA A 577 -41.72 -35.83 25.90
CA ALA A 577 -41.74 -37.26 25.62
C ALA A 577 -41.73 -38.03 26.95
N SER A 578 -42.91 -38.21 27.52
CA SER A 578 -43.37 -39.45 28.18
C SER A 578 -44.72 -39.18 28.85
N ARG A 579 -45.79 -39.63 28.18
CA ARG A 579 -47.07 -39.91 28.82
C ARG A 579 -46.94 -41.27 29.53
N HIS A 580 -47.52 -41.35 30.72
CA HIS A 580 -48.07 -42.51 31.43
C HIS A 580 -47.27 -43.81 31.51
N TYR A 581 -46.99 -44.27 32.72
CA TYR A 581 -47.65 -45.45 33.32
C TYR A 581 -47.49 -45.43 34.85
N LEU A 582 -48.65 -45.54 35.52
CA LEU A 582 -48.98 -45.67 36.96
C LEU A 582 -48.48 -44.60 37.93
#